data_AF-A0A3C1VVP5-F1
#
_entry.id   AF-A0A3C1VVP5-F1
#
_cell.length_a   1.000
_cell.length_b   1.000
_cell.length_c   1.000
_cell.angle_alpha   90.00
_cell.angle_beta   90.00
_cell.angle_gamma   90.00
#
_symmetry.space_group_name_H-M   'P 1'
#
loop_
_entity.id
_entity.type
_entity.pdbx_description
1 polymer ?
#
loop_
_entity_poly.entity_id
_entity_poly.type
_entity_poly.pdbx_seq_one_letter_code
_entity_poly.pdbx_strand_id
1 'polypeptide(L)'
;MKQVLTIFSVLMALQVMHVTSAQDQAVPVRNEAPRTDQQEVIMMRHAYLDEGSYDYWYEQSATGVWPWFERLGARILGDFEVIYPLGDDASPGQDEALRFARYASYEHWQATRS
;
A
#
# COMPACT_ATOMS: atom_id res chain seq x y z
N MET A 1 57.68 -27.86 -10.89
CA MET A 1 56.23 -27.67 -11.18
C MET A 1 55.41 -28.16 -9.99
N LYS A 2 55.14 -27.30 -9.00
CA LYS A 2 54.15 -27.51 -7.91
C LYS A 2 53.98 -26.32 -6.96
N GLN A 3 54.78 -25.25 -7.11
CA GLN A 3 54.72 -24.08 -6.22
C GLN A 3 54.16 -22.79 -6.85
N VAL A 4 53.71 -22.82 -8.11
CA VAL A 4 53.15 -21.63 -8.79
C VAL A 4 51.61 -21.58 -8.72
N LEU A 5 50.97 -22.65 -8.25
CA LEU A 5 49.51 -22.79 -8.25
C LEU A 5 48.84 -22.45 -6.90
N THR A 6 49.47 -21.59 -6.08
CA THR A 6 48.91 -21.20 -4.77
C THR A 6 48.64 -19.69 -4.67
N ILE A 7 49.11 -18.89 -5.61
CA ILE A 7 48.94 -17.43 -5.57
C ILE A 7 47.60 -16.99 -6.19
N PHE A 8 46.98 -17.80 -7.05
CA PHE A 8 45.70 -17.45 -7.66
C PHE A 8 44.46 -17.64 -6.76
N SER A 9 44.57 -18.42 -5.68
CA SER A 9 43.42 -18.70 -4.81
C SER A 9 43.20 -17.65 -3.71
N VAL A 10 44.16 -16.74 -3.47
CA VAL A 10 44.03 -15.72 -2.42
C VAL A 10 43.32 -14.46 -2.94
N LEU A 11 43.37 -14.18 -4.24
CA LEU A 11 42.73 -12.99 -4.82
C LEU A 11 41.22 -13.13 -5.00
N MET A 12 40.70 -14.36 -5.07
CA MET A 12 39.26 -14.64 -5.23
C MET A 12 38.49 -14.63 -3.90
N ALA A 13 39.18 -14.55 -2.76
CA ALA A 13 38.55 -14.46 -1.44
C ALA A 13 38.27 -13.02 -0.99
N LEU A 14 38.86 -12.00 -1.66
CA LEU A 14 38.65 -10.59 -1.31
C LEU A 14 37.49 -9.92 -2.06
N GLN A 15 36.81 -10.63 -2.96
CA GLN A 15 35.62 -10.13 -3.67
C GLN A 15 34.30 -10.69 -3.13
N VAL A 16 34.27 -11.15 -1.86
CA VAL A 16 33.01 -11.16 -1.11
C VAL A 16 32.71 -9.72 -0.76
N MET A 17 32.21 -9.02 -1.79
CA MET A 17 31.64 -7.69 -1.69
C MET A 17 30.74 -7.70 -0.48
N HIS A 18 30.95 -6.71 0.38
CA HIS A 18 30.06 -6.37 1.46
C HIS A 18 28.65 -6.23 0.86
N VAL A 19 27.86 -7.31 0.94
CA VAL A 19 26.42 -7.18 1.05
C VAL A 19 26.24 -6.67 2.47
N THR A 20 26.44 -5.36 2.63
CA THR A 20 25.88 -4.65 3.75
C THR A 20 24.39 -4.87 3.60
N SER A 21 23.85 -5.85 4.33
CA SER A 21 22.44 -5.87 4.63
C SER A 21 22.22 -4.54 5.35
N ALA A 22 21.79 -3.53 4.60
CA ALA A 22 21.14 -2.39 5.19
C ALA A 22 20.01 -3.02 6.00
N GLN A 23 20.22 -3.11 7.32
CA GLN A 23 19.14 -3.45 8.23
C GLN A 23 18.05 -2.46 7.87
N ASP A 24 16.95 -3.00 7.38
CA ASP A 24 15.73 -2.30 7.04
C ASP A 24 15.16 -1.76 8.37
N GLN A 25 15.86 -0.76 8.93
CA GLN A 25 15.37 0.01 10.04
C GLN A 25 14.08 0.61 9.51
N ALA A 26 12.94 0.13 10.02
CA ALA A 26 11.63 0.63 9.64
C ALA A 26 11.63 2.16 9.83
N VAL A 27 11.92 2.88 8.75
CA VAL A 27 11.96 4.34 8.77
C VAL A 27 10.51 4.77 8.77
N PRO A 28 10.07 5.57 9.76
CA PRO A 28 8.73 6.16 9.73
C PRO A 28 8.53 6.84 8.37
N VAL A 29 7.48 6.47 7.64
CA VAL A 29 7.19 7.07 6.34
C VAL A 29 6.97 8.57 6.56
N ARG A 30 7.95 9.39 6.18
CA ARG A 30 7.87 10.85 6.25
C ARG A 30 7.16 11.37 5.00
N ASN A 31 6.12 12.15 5.21
CA ASN A 31 5.24 12.66 4.14
C ASN A 31 5.79 13.89 3.39
N GLU A 32 6.90 14.46 3.86
CA GLU A 32 7.36 15.80 3.43
C GLU A 32 8.12 15.79 2.10
N ALA A 33 8.39 14.62 1.50
CA ALA A 33 9.09 14.53 0.23
C ALA A 33 8.47 13.45 -0.67
N PRO A 34 8.09 13.78 -1.92
CA PRO A 34 7.78 12.78 -2.93
C PRO A 34 8.96 11.82 -3.07
N ARG A 35 8.70 10.53 -2.86
CA ARG A 35 9.70 9.49 -3.10
C ARG A 35 9.77 9.26 -4.60
N THR A 36 10.86 9.69 -5.22
CA THR A 36 11.06 9.57 -6.67
C THR A 36 11.37 8.15 -7.12
N ASP A 37 11.65 7.25 -6.17
CA ASP A 37 11.99 5.85 -6.36
C ASP A 37 10.79 4.89 -6.16
N GLN A 38 9.66 5.39 -5.65
CA GLN A 38 8.46 4.59 -5.41
C GLN A 38 7.32 5.03 -6.33
N GLN A 39 6.64 4.06 -6.95
CA GLN A 39 5.45 4.31 -7.75
C GLN A 39 4.23 4.31 -6.84
N GLU A 40 3.65 5.49 -6.62
CA GLU A 40 2.39 5.62 -5.88
C GLU A 40 1.27 4.81 -6.55
N VAL A 41 0.39 4.25 -5.71
CA VAL A 41 -0.78 3.51 -6.18
C VAL A 41 -2.04 4.05 -5.52
N ILE A 42 -3.12 4.10 -6.28
CA ILE A 42 -4.47 4.38 -5.77
C ILE A 42 -5.23 3.07 -5.79
N MET A 43 -5.68 2.64 -4.61
CA MET A 43 -6.58 1.51 -4.46
C MET A 43 -8.02 2.02 -4.55
N MET A 44 -8.80 1.40 -5.43
CA MET A 44 -10.25 1.55 -5.48
C MET A 44 -10.89 0.31 -4.85
N ARG A 45 -11.75 0.51 -3.85
CA ARG A 45 -12.60 -0.55 -3.29
C ARG A 45 -14.04 -0.26 -3.63
N HIS A 46 -14.69 -1.23 -4.24
CA HIS A 46 -16.14 -1.27 -4.38
C HIS A 46 -16.75 -2.07 -3.23
N ALA A 47 -17.77 -1.52 -2.56
CA ALA A 47 -18.52 -2.17 -1.50
C ALA A 47 -20.01 -2.14 -1.84
N TYR A 48 -20.69 -3.26 -1.58
CA TYR A 48 -22.15 -3.35 -1.57
C TYR A 48 -22.61 -3.28 -0.11
N LEU A 49 -23.62 -2.46 0.15
CA LEU A 49 -24.12 -2.12 1.48
C LEU A 49 -25.61 -2.44 1.56
N ASP A 50 -26.14 -2.49 2.78
CA ASP A 50 -27.59 -2.56 2.97
C ASP A 50 -28.24 -1.26 2.47
N GLU A 51 -29.46 -1.32 1.92
CA GLU A 51 -30.18 -0.14 1.41
C GLU A 51 -30.33 0.95 2.48
N GLY A 52 -30.00 2.20 2.11
CA GLY A 52 -30.05 3.38 2.97
C GLY A 52 -29.02 3.41 4.10
N SER A 53 -27.94 2.62 4.01
CA SER A 53 -26.93 2.49 5.06
C SER A 53 -25.63 3.24 4.79
N TYR A 54 -25.51 3.92 3.64
CA TYR A 54 -24.30 4.64 3.26
C TYR A 54 -23.80 5.64 4.32
N ASP A 55 -24.67 6.48 4.89
CA ASP A 55 -24.27 7.47 5.90
C ASP A 55 -23.62 6.83 7.13
N TYR A 56 -24.19 5.73 7.61
CA TYR A 56 -23.63 4.96 8.72
C TYR A 56 -22.29 4.33 8.32
N TRP A 57 -22.21 3.74 7.14
CA TRP A 57 -20.96 3.18 6.60
C TRP A 57 -19.84 4.24 6.56
N TYR A 58 -20.15 5.44 6.06
CA TYR A 58 -19.23 6.55 5.99
C TYR A 58 -18.75 6.97 7.38
N GLU A 59 -19.68 7.19 8.32
CA GLU A 59 -19.35 7.63 9.68
C GLU A 59 -18.45 6.61 10.41
N GLN A 60 -18.81 5.31 10.36
CA GLN A 60 -18.00 4.26 10.99
C GLN A 60 -16.62 4.14 10.35
N SER A 61 -16.56 4.34 9.03
CA SER A 61 -15.30 4.30 8.30
C SER A 61 -14.40 5.48 8.66
N ALA A 62 -14.94 6.70 8.66
CA ALA A 62 -14.20 7.93 8.93
C ALA A 62 -13.71 8.03 10.37
N THR A 63 -14.53 7.60 11.34
CA THR A 63 -14.20 7.73 12.76
C THR A 63 -13.45 6.53 13.32
N GLY A 64 -13.67 5.33 12.76
CA GLY A 64 -13.05 4.09 13.26
C GLY A 64 -11.89 3.59 12.40
N VAL A 65 -12.15 3.34 11.11
CA VAL A 65 -11.25 2.56 10.25
C VAL A 65 -10.13 3.42 9.65
N TRP A 66 -10.47 4.57 9.08
CA TRP A 66 -9.52 5.42 8.35
C TRP A 66 -8.36 5.89 9.22
N PRO A 67 -8.55 6.34 10.48
CA PRO A 67 -7.44 6.80 11.30
C PRO A 67 -6.37 5.72 11.53
N TRP A 68 -6.75 4.44 11.53
CA TRP A 68 -5.78 3.35 11.63
C TRP A 68 -4.92 3.24 10.37
N PHE A 69 -5.53 3.22 9.18
CA PHE A 69 -4.78 3.16 7.91
C PHE A 69 -3.93 4.42 7.67
N GLU A 70 -4.41 5.58 8.09
CA GLU A 70 -3.67 6.83 7.94
C GLU A 70 -2.41 6.89 8.80
N ARG A 71 -2.46 6.29 10.00
CA ARG A 71 -1.27 6.08 10.84
C ARG A 71 -0.24 5.17 10.19
N LEU A 72 -0.67 4.23 9.35
CA LEU A 72 0.24 3.37 8.57
C LEU A 72 0.80 4.08 7.32
N GLY A 73 0.29 5.27 6.99
CA GLY A 73 0.77 6.09 5.88
C GLY A 73 -0.10 6.04 4.62
N ALA A 74 -1.24 5.32 4.65
CA ALA A 74 -2.24 5.44 3.60
C ALA A 74 -2.94 6.82 3.66
N ARG A 75 -3.47 7.30 2.54
CA ARG A 75 -4.26 8.54 2.52
C ARG A 75 -5.61 8.27 1.91
N ILE A 76 -6.67 8.47 2.68
CA ILE A 76 -8.03 8.36 2.15
C ILE A 76 -8.27 9.57 1.25
N LEU A 77 -8.60 9.30 -0.01
CA LEU A 77 -8.93 10.35 -0.98
C LEU A 77 -10.43 10.66 -0.96
N GLY A 78 -11.23 9.66 -0.62
CA GLY A 78 -12.67 9.78 -0.47
C GLY A 78 -13.34 8.43 -0.43
N ASP A 79 -14.58 8.46 0.02
CA ASP A 79 -15.56 7.39 -0.08
C ASP A 79 -16.82 8.05 -0.63
N PHE A 80 -17.40 7.46 -1.66
CA PHE A 80 -18.46 8.05 -2.44
C PHE A 80 -19.60 7.05 -2.61
N GLU A 81 -20.81 7.47 -2.28
CA GLU A 81 -22.01 6.74 -2.62
C GLU A 81 -22.19 6.73 -4.15
N VAL A 82 -22.53 5.57 -4.69
CA VAL A 82 -22.90 5.43 -6.09
C VAL A 82 -24.38 5.73 -6.24
N ILE A 83 -24.70 6.87 -6.84
CA ILE A 83 -26.08 7.25 -7.15
C ILE A 83 -26.37 6.92 -8.61
N TYR A 84 -27.30 5.99 -8.82
CA TYR A 84 -27.78 5.63 -10.15
C TYR A 84 -28.94 6.54 -10.58
N PRO A 85 -28.94 7.05 -11.82
CA PRO A 85 -30.14 7.63 -12.42
C PRO A 85 -31.31 6.63 -12.43
N LEU A 86 -32.54 7.15 -12.36
CA LEU A 86 -33.76 6.33 -12.38
C LEU A 86 -33.79 5.40 -13.62
N GLY A 87 -33.77 4.09 -13.39
CA GLY A 87 -33.89 3.06 -14.43
C GLY A 87 -32.58 2.39 -14.86
N ASP A 88 -31.44 2.77 -14.28
CA ASP A 88 -30.13 2.16 -14.56
C ASP A 88 -29.85 0.91 -13.69
N ASP A 89 -28.72 0.24 -13.95
CA ASP A 89 -28.25 -1.05 -13.40
C ASP A 89 -27.93 -1.04 -11.89
N ALA A 90 -28.69 -0.30 -11.08
CA ALA A 90 -28.53 -0.29 -9.62
C ALA A 90 -28.70 -1.69 -9.03
N SER A 91 -27.84 -2.03 -8.07
CA SER A 91 -27.97 -3.28 -7.32
C SER A 91 -29.30 -3.32 -6.53
N PRO A 92 -30.20 -4.28 -6.79
CA PRO A 92 -31.51 -4.29 -6.14
C PRO A 92 -31.42 -4.42 -4.62
N GLY A 93 -31.98 -3.46 -3.90
CA GLY A 93 -32.04 -3.45 -2.43
C GLY A 93 -30.68 -3.26 -1.75
N GLN A 94 -29.71 -2.64 -2.43
CA GLN A 94 -28.38 -2.36 -1.90
C GLN A 94 -27.93 -0.96 -2.28
N ASP A 95 -27.23 -0.29 -1.37
CA ASP A 95 -26.41 0.86 -1.74
C ASP A 95 -25.03 0.36 -2.21
N GLU A 96 -24.32 1.20 -2.95
CA GLU A 96 -22.97 0.93 -3.41
C GLU A 96 -22.03 2.08 -3.02
N ALA A 97 -20.79 1.75 -2.67
CA ALA A 97 -19.79 2.73 -2.28
C ALA A 97 -18.44 2.48 -2.94
N LEU A 98 -17.82 3.54 -3.44
CA LEU A 98 -16.47 3.53 -4.00
C LEU A 98 -15.51 4.29 -3.09
N ARG A 99 -14.55 3.58 -2.52
CA ARG A 99 -13.47 4.17 -1.71
C ARG A 99 -12.17 4.24 -2.48
N PHE A 100 -11.50 5.37 -2.38
CA PHE A 100 -10.18 5.60 -2.92
C PHE A 100 -9.18 5.86 -1.79
N ALA A 101 -8.06 5.14 -1.82
CA ALA A 101 -6.95 5.39 -0.90
C ALA A 101 -5.61 5.31 -1.63
N ARG A 102 -4.77 6.33 -1.41
CA ARG A 102 -3.41 6.40 -1.95
C ARG A 102 -2.43 5.72 -1.00
N TYR A 103 -1.56 4.90 -1.56
CA TYR A 103 -0.43 4.26 -0.89
C TYR A 103 0.87 4.66 -1.58
N ALA A 104 1.97 4.69 -0.82
CA ALA A 104 3.29 5.07 -1.31
C ALA A 104 3.85 4.10 -2.37
N SER A 105 3.46 2.82 -2.30
CA SER A 105 3.77 1.80 -3.31
C SER A 105 2.81 0.62 -3.19
N TYR A 106 2.89 -0.32 -4.14
CA TYR A 106 2.13 -1.56 -4.07
C TYR A 106 2.53 -2.42 -2.86
N GLU A 107 3.84 -2.50 -2.54
CA GLU A 107 4.37 -3.24 -1.40
C GLU A 107 3.86 -2.64 -0.08
N HIS A 108 3.80 -1.31 0.02
CA HIS A 108 3.18 -0.65 1.16
C HIS A 108 1.70 -1.03 1.28
N TRP A 109 0.93 -0.99 0.19
CA TRP A 109 -0.47 -1.46 0.22
C TRP A 109 -0.58 -2.91 0.71
N GLN A 110 0.25 -3.83 0.20
CA GLN A 110 0.25 -5.23 0.63
C GLN A 110 0.58 -5.39 2.12
N ALA A 111 1.56 -4.64 2.64
CA ALA A 111 1.94 -4.69 4.05
C ALA A 111 0.82 -4.26 5.01
N THR A 112 -0.18 -3.51 4.55
CA THR A 112 -1.36 -3.16 5.36
C THR A 112 -2.42 -4.27 5.41
N ARG A 113 -2.21 -5.42 4.75
CA ARG A 113 -3.17 -6.52 4.63
C ARG A 113 -2.79 -7.80 5.39
N SER A 114 -1.58 -7.84 5.97
CA SER A 114 -1.10 -8.91 6.85
C SER A 114 -1.46 -8.64 8.29
#